data_AF-A0A2V4WHN3-F1
#
_entry.id   AF-A0A2V4WHN3-F1
#
_cell.length_a   1.000
_cell.length_b   1.000
_cell.length_c   1.000
_cell.angle_alpha   90.00
_cell.angle_beta   90.00
_cell.angle_gamma   90.00
#
_symmetry.space_group_name_H-M   'P 1'
#
loop_
_entity.id
_entity.type
_entity.pdbx_description
1 polymer ?
#
loop_
_entity_poly.entity_id
_entity_poly.type
_entity_poly.pdbx_seq_one_letter_code
_entity_poly.pdbx_strand_id
1 'polypeptide(L)'
;MLIIPKDIYNIYREFVDIPTEGKHRPNLVVHIDDDDIYCLPITSSSPNDPPKHLNDLWKLHIDKWQSVPLSNESWVIINQLKVISKSSVTRDDYLGVLHEDDWNNVVLKSEEFEYYDSKEQRRKQKRSQNSSKRKNAIRNKT
;
A
#
# COMPACT_ATOMS: atom_id res chain seq x y z
N MET A 1 22.53 6.32 -5.94
CA MET A 1 21.76 7.23 -5.06
C MET A 1 21.41 6.47 -3.81
N LEU A 2 21.52 7.08 -2.63
CA LEU A 2 21.04 6.43 -1.41
C LEU A 2 19.51 6.63 -1.35
N ILE A 3 18.77 5.54 -1.20
CA ILE A 3 17.33 5.53 -1.00
C ILE A 3 17.13 5.03 0.42
N ILE A 4 16.26 5.68 1.19
CA ILE A 4 15.96 5.29 2.57
C ILE A 4 14.46 5.24 2.84
N PRO A 5 14.01 4.50 3.87
CA PRO A 5 12.65 4.64 4.38
C PRO A 5 12.34 6.11 4.72
N LYS A 6 11.07 6.50 4.55
CA LYS A 6 10.53 7.88 4.63
C LYS A 6 10.70 8.71 3.36
N ASP A 7 11.57 8.34 2.43
CA ASP A 7 11.67 9.05 1.17
C ASP A 7 10.37 8.92 0.35
N ILE A 8 10.06 9.96 -0.42
CA ILE A 8 8.94 9.99 -1.34
C ILE A 8 9.49 10.17 -2.75
N TYR A 9 9.10 9.27 -3.65
CA TYR A 9 9.47 9.32 -5.07
C TYR A 9 8.23 9.30 -5.97
N ASN A 10 8.33 9.95 -7.13
CA ASN A 10 7.29 9.96 -8.15
C ASN A 10 7.43 8.74 -9.08
N ILE A 11 6.79 7.64 -8.72
CA ILE A 11 6.98 6.34 -9.37
C ILE A 11 5.87 6.06 -10.38
N TYR A 12 6.23 5.51 -11.55
CA TYR A 12 5.26 5.07 -12.55
C TYR A 12 4.34 3.98 -12.00
N ARG A 13 3.02 4.19 -12.14
CA ARG A 13 2.00 3.25 -11.70
C ARG A 13 0.98 3.05 -12.81
N GLU A 14 0.86 1.80 -13.23
CA GLU A 14 -0.13 1.35 -14.19
C GLU A 14 -1.55 1.51 -13.64
N PHE A 15 -2.51 1.73 -14.53
CA PHE A 15 -3.93 1.67 -14.17
C PHE A 15 -4.36 0.22 -14.04
N VAL A 16 -5.17 -0.08 -13.02
CA VAL A 16 -5.65 -1.45 -12.75
C VAL A 16 -6.43 -2.03 -13.93
N ASP A 17 -7.25 -1.19 -14.58
CA ASP A 17 -8.13 -1.63 -15.67
C ASP A 17 -7.41 -1.67 -17.03
N ILE A 18 -6.33 -0.90 -17.20
CA ILE A 18 -5.58 -0.78 -18.45
C ILE A 18 -4.08 -0.81 -18.11
N PRO A 19 -3.47 -2.01 -18.01
CA PRO A 19 -2.08 -2.14 -17.57
C PRO A 19 -1.05 -1.52 -18.52
N THR A 20 -1.43 -1.26 -19.78
CA THR A 20 -0.57 -0.58 -20.77
C THR A 20 -0.47 0.92 -20.54
N GLU A 21 -1.33 1.47 -19.69
CA GLU A 21 -1.38 2.89 -19.37
C GLU A 21 -1.09 3.11 -17.89
N GLY A 22 -0.59 4.29 -17.57
CA GLY A 22 -0.27 4.64 -16.21
C GLY A 22 0.14 6.08 -16.08
N LYS A 23 0.49 6.46 -14.87
CA LYS A 23 1.09 7.77 -14.60
C LYS A 23 2.03 7.70 -13.42
N HIS A 24 2.97 8.63 -13.39
CA HIS A 24 3.80 8.83 -12.21
C HIS A 24 2.93 9.35 -11.06
N ARG A 25 3.09 8.73 -9.90
CA ARG A 25 2.43 9.13 -8.67
C ARG A 25 3.42 9.12 -7.51
N PRO A 26 3.27 10.00 -6.53
CA PRO A 26 4.08 9.95 -5.32
C PRO A 26 3.87 8.61 -4.59
N ASN A 27 4.95 7.97 -4.18
CA ASN A 27 4.97 6.76 -3.38
C ASN A 27 5.99 6.94 -2.25
N LEU A 28 5.60 6.54 -1.05
CA LEU A 28 6.40 6.56 0.17
C LEU A 28 7.20 5.27 0.29
N VAL A 29 8.52 5.36 0.40
CA VAL A 29 9.38 4.21 0.70
C VAL A 29 9.20 3.82 2.17
N VAL A 30 8.84 2.56 2.41
CA VAL A 30 8.65 2.01 3.77
C VAL A 30 9.72 1.00 4.15
N HIS A 31 10.29 0.30 3.18
CA HIS A 31 11.33 -0.68 3.41
C HIS A 31 12.19 -0.87 2.15
N ILE A 32 13.42 -1.35 2.35
CA ILE A 32 14.39 -1.58 1.29
C ILE A 32 15.11 -2.88 1.62
N ASP A 33 15.17 -3.77 0.64
CA ASP A 33 15.86 -5.07 0.75
C ASP A 33 16.69 -5.28 -0.52
N ASP A 34 18.00 -5.46 -0.40
CA ASP A 34 18.95 -5.61 -1.52
C ASP A 34 18.71 -4.66 -2.71
N ASP A 35 18.03 -5.10 -3.77
CA ASP A 35 17.72 -4.32 -4.98
C ASP A 35 16.25 -3.91 -5.09
N ASP A 36 15.43 -4.25 -4.09
CA ASP A 36 14.00 -4.01 -4.03
C ASP A 36 13.65 -2.84 -3.08
N ILE A 37 12.67 -2.06 -3.51
CA ILE A 37 12.05 -0.98 -2.75
C ILE A 37 10.59 -1.34 -2.51
N TYR A 38 10.21 -1.35 -1.25
CA TYR A 38 8.83 -1.50 -0.83
C TYR A 38 8.25 -0.12 -0.56
N CYS A 39 7.20 0.22 -1.30
CA CYS A 39 6.59 1.55 -1.23
C CYS A 39 5.06 1.51 -1.17
N LEU A 40 4.49 2.49 -0.48
CA LEU A 40 3.06 2.74 -0.40
C LEU A 40 2.66 3.91 -1.30
N PRO A 41 1.59 3.83 -2.09
CA PRO A 41 1.15 4.93 -2.93
C PRO A 41 0.55 6.06 -2.10
N ILE A 42 0.75 7.28 -2.60
CA ILE A 42 0.09 8.49 -2.10
C ILE A 42 -0.95 8.93 -3.13
N THR A 43 -2.10 9.38 -2.64
CA THR A 43 -3.21 9.87 -3.47
C THR A 43 -3.76 11.17 -2.90
N SER A 44 -4.23 12.06 -3.77
CA SER A 44 -4.98 13.26 -3.37
C SER A 44 -6.50 12.99 -3.27
N SER A 45 -6.94 11.76 -3.48
CA SER A 45 -8.34 11.37 -3.34
C SER A 45 -8.64 10.95 -1.92
N SER A 46 -9.39 11.77 -1.19
CA SER A 46 -9.88 11.48 0.15
C SER A 46 -10.65 10.15 0.20
N PRO A 47 -10.74 9.51 1.38
CA PRO A 47 -11.63 8.37 1.57
C PRO A 47 -13.10 8.80 1.38
N ASN A 48 -13.93 7.90 0.86
CA ASN A 48 -15.38 8.13 0.84
C ASN A 48 -15.95 8.08 2.27
N ASP A 49 -16.97 8.90 2.53
CA ASP A 49 -17.80 8.82 3.74
C ASP A 49 -19.28 8.66 3.34
N PRO A 50 -19.91 7.47 3.54
CA PRO A 50 -19.31 6.25 4.10
C PRO A 50 -18.32 5.56 3.14
N PRO A 51 -17.38 4.73 3.65
CA PRO A 51 -16.43 3.96 2.84
C PRO A 51 -17.11 3.09 1.77
N LYS A 52 -16.66 3.19 0.51
CA LYS A 52 -17.20 2.40 -0.62
C LYS A 52 -16.31 1.22 -0.98
N HIS A 53 -15.00 1.37 -0.77
CA HIS A 53 -14.00 0.36 -1.09
C HIS A 53 -13.12 0.08 0.12
N LEU A 54 -12.52 -1.12 0.17
CA LEU A 54 -11.60 -1.51 1.25
C LEU A 54 -10.47 -0.48 1.45
N ASN A 55 -9.96 0.09 0.36
CA ASN A 55 -8.90 1.11 0.40
C ASN A 55 -9.33 2.37 1.19
N ASP A 56 -10.62 2.73 1.21
CA ASP A 56 -11.08 3.91 1.95
C ASP A 56 -10.85 3.75 3.46
N LEU A 57 -10.85 2.52 3.99
CA LEU A 57 -10.54 2.22 5.40
C LEU A 57 -9.04 2.34 5.72
N TRP A 58 -8.18 2.28 4.70
CA TRP A 58 -6.73 2.20 4.81
C TRP A 58 -6.03 3.41 4.19
N LYS A 59 -6.77 4.48 3.89
CA LYS A 59 -6.20 5.79 3.57
C LYS A 59 -5.87 6.52 4.86
N LEU A 60 -4.59 6.78 5.07
CA LEU A 60 -4.08 7.57 6.19
C LEU A 60 -3.78 9.00 5.69
N HIS A 61 -4.36 9.99 6.34
CA HIS A 61 -4.10 11.40 6.02
C HIS A 61 -2.63 11.77 6.29
N ILE A 62 -2.04 12.59 5.42
CA ILE A 62 -0.72 13.18 5.62
C ILE A 62 -0.93 14.61 6.10
N ASP A 63 -0.79 14.86 7.40
CA ASP A 63 -1.11 16.15 8.01
C ASP A 63 -0.15 17.25 7.52
N LYS A 64 1.13 16.92 7.34
CA LYS A 64 2.17 17.86 6.91
C LYS A 64 2.51 17.67 5.44
N TRP A 65 1.52 17.43 4.59
CA TRP A 65 1.73 17.20 3.16
C TRP A 65 2.45 18.37 2.45
N GLN A 66 2.33 19.61 2.95
CA GLN A 66 3.05 20.77 2.40
C GLN A 66 4.55 20.77 2.72
N SER A 67 5.02 19.91 3.63
CA SER A 67 6.46 19.78 3.94
C SER A 67 7.26 19.11 2.81
N VAL A 68 6.55 18.51 1.86
CA VAL A 68 7.06 17.88 0.63
C VAL A 68 6.29 18.47 -0.57
N PRO A 69 6.79 18.36 -1.82
CA PRO A 69 6.21 19.00 -3.00
C PRO A 69 4.97 18.23 -3.51
N LEU A 70 4.06 17.88 -2.60
CA LEU A 70 2.73 17.40 -2.93
C LEU A 70 1.85 18.61 -3.25
N SER A 71 1.12 18.55 -4.36
CA SER A 71 0.34 19.71 -4.83
C SER A 71 -0.94 19.96 -4.04
N ASN A 72 -1.45 18.95 -3.34
CA ASN A 72 -2.72 18.98 -2.62
C ASN A 72 -2.63 18.12 -1.36
N GLU A 73 -3.62 18.29 -0.49
CA GLU A 73 -3.91 17.36 0.60
C GLU A 73 -3.92 15.91 0.08
N SER A 74 -3.30 15.03 0.86
CA SER A 74 -2.91 13.70 0.37
C SER A 74 -3.02 12.64 1.45
N TRP A 75 -3.16 11.38 1.00
CA TRP A 75 -3.31 10.20 1.84
C TRP A 75 -2.36 9.09 1.38
N VAL A 76 -1.70 8.41 2.32
CA VAL A 76 -0.99 7.15 2.06
C VAL A 76 -2.02 6.01 2.05
N ILE A 77 -1.97 5.13 1.05
CA ILE A 77 -2.85 3.95 0.98
C ILE A 77 -2.12 2.73 1.53
N ILE A 78 -2.35 2.42 2.81
CA ILE A 78 -1.58 1.43 3.58
C ILE A 78 -1.72 0.01 3.04
N ASN A 79 -2.90 -0.37 2.52
CA ASN A 79 -3.16 -1.72 2.04
C ASN A 79 -2.71 -1.97 0.58
N GLN A 80 -1.84 -1.12 0.02
CA GLN A 80 -1.41 -1.19 -1.38
C GLN A 80 0.12 -1.17 -1.54
N LEU A 81 0.82 -1.97 -0.74
CA LEU A 81 2.26 -2.16 -0.88
C LEU A 81 2.63 -2.57 -2.30
N LYS A 82 3.59 -1.84 -2.88
CA LYS A 82 4.19 -2.14 -4.19
C LYS A 82 5.67 -2.41 -3.99
N VAL A 83 6.19 -3.38 -4.72
CA VAL A 83 7.62 -3.65 -4.83
C VAL A 83 8.10 -3.14 -6.19
N ILE A 84 9.20 -2.41 -6.21
CA ILE A 84 9.87 -1.95 -7.43
C ILE A 84 11.37 -2.15 -7.29
N SER A 85 12.07 -2.26 -8.43
CA SER A 85 13.53 -2.30 -8.42
C SER A 85 14.12 -0.92 -8.15
N LYS A 86 15.21 -0.86 -7.37
CA LYS A 86 16.02 0.35 -7.17
C LYS A 86 16.45 1.01 -8.47
N SER A 87 16.71 0.24 -9.53
CA SER A 87 17.12 0.78 -10.82
C SER A 87 16.00 1.55 -11.55
N SER A 88 14.75 1.40 -11.12
CA SER A 88 13.59 2.10 -11.70
C SER A 88 13.38 3.50 -11.14
N VAL A 89 14.13 3.88 -10.10
CA VAL A 89 14.01 5.18 -9.42
C VAL A 89 15.22 6.03 -9.73
N THR A 90 14.97 7.25 -10.20
CA THR A 90 16.00 8.25 -10.50
C THR A 90 15.99 9.39 -9.50
N ARG A 91 17.02 10.24 -9.54
CA ARG A 91 17.09 11.43 -8.68
C ARG A 91 15.97 12.43 -9.00
N ASP A 92 15.54 12.49 -10.26
CA ASP A 92 14.49 13.42 -10.70
C ASP A 92 13.10 13.01 -10.20
N ASP A 93 12.94 11.74 -9.78
CA ASP A 93 11.73 11.26 -9.15
C ASP A 93 11.63 11.67 -7.68
N TYR A 94 12.73 12.11 -7.04
CA TYR A 94 12.74 12.41 -5.61
C TYR A 94 11.92 13.65 -5.27
N LEU A 95 10.95 13.49 -4.37
CA LEU A 95 10.08 14.57 -3.92
C LEU A 95 10.51 15.10 -2.55
N GLY A 96 10.99 14.25 -1.65
CA GLY A 96 11.38 14.68 -0.31
C GLY A 96 11.25 13.57 0.71
N VAL A 97 11.29 13.95 1.98
CA VAL A 97 11.14 13.02 3.11
C VAL A 97 9.82 13.30 3.80
N LEU A 98 9.05 12.26 4.10
CA LEU A 98 7.83 12.37 4.91
C LEU A 98 8.17 12.90 6.30
N HIS A 99 7.35 13.82 6.81
CA HIS A 99 7.52 14.35 8.16
C HIS A 99 7.43 13.23 9.22
N GLU A 100 8.22 13.34 10.30
CA GLU A 100 8.32 12.32 11.36
C GLU A 100 6.96 11.94 11.99
N ASP A 101 6.13 12.93 12.34
CA ASP A 101 4.79 12.67 12.88
C ASP A 101 3.91 11.83 11.93
N ASP A 102 3.90 12.18 10.64
CA ASP A 102 3.18 11.42 9.61
C ASP A 102 3.78 10.02 9.44
N TRP A 103 5.10 9.89 9.53
CA TRP A 103 5.77 8.59 9.51
C TRP A 103 5.35 7.70 10.69
N ASN A 104 5.28 8.24 11.90
CA ASN A 104 4.81 7.50 13.07
C ASN A 104 3.37 7.01 12.87
N ASN A 105 2.51 7.85 12.29
CA ASN A 105 1.16 7.47 11.93
C ASN A 105 1.13 6.34 10.89
N VAL A 106 2.02 6.38 9.88
CA VAL A 106 2.15 5.33 8.87
C VAL A 106 2.57 4.00 9.51
N VAL A 107 3.53 4.01 10.43
CA VAL A 107 3.98 2.80 11.13
C VAL A 107 2.82 2.19 11.92
N LEU A 108 2.14 2.97 12.77
CA LEU A 108 1.01 2.50 13.56
C LEU A 108 -0.13 1.95 12.68
N LYS A 109 -0.45 2.65 11.59
CA LYS A 109 -1.51 2.22 10.67
C LYS A 109 -1.12 0.96 9.88
N SER A 110 0.17 0.79 9.58
CA SER A 110 0.69 -0.41 8.93
C SER A 110 0.61 -1.62 9.85
N GLU A 111 0.96 -1.48 11.13
CA GLU A 111 0.78 -2.54 12.14
C GLU A 111 -0.70 -2.94 12.31
N GLU A 112 -1.61 -1.96 12.32
CA GLU A 112 -3.07 -2.21 12.34
C GLU A 112 -3.50 -3.04 11.11
N PHE A 113 -3.01 -2.67 9.93
CA PHE A 113 -3.31 -3.36 8.69
C PHE A 113 -2.75 -4.78 8.65
N GLU A 114 -1.51 -4.99 9.07
CA GLU A 114 -0.89 -6.32 9.16
C GLU A 114 -1.68 -7.25 10.10
N TYR A 115 -2.10 -6.72 11.25
CA TYR A 115 -2.96 -7.45 12.17
C TYR A 115 -4.30 -7.82 11.52
N TYR A 116 -4.94 -6.87 10.82
CA TYR A 116 -6.18 -7.10 10.08
C TYR A 116 -6.01 -8.17 9.00
N ASP A 117 -4.99 -8.06 8.13
CA ASP A 117 -4.77 -9.00 7.03
C ASP A 117 -4.48 -10.40 7.59
N SER A 118 -3.67 -10.52 8.65
CA SER A 118 -3.41 -11.82 9.28
C SER A 118 -4.69 -12.53 9.76
N LYS A 119 -5.66 -11.78 10.28
CA LYS A 119 -6.97 -12.33 10.67
C LYS A 119 -7.78 -12.76 9.45
N GLU A 120 -7.79 -11.96 8.39
CA GLU A 120 -8.50 -12.28 7.16
C GLU A 120 -7.92 -13.53 6.47
N GLN A 121 -6.60 -13.67 6.42
CA GLN A 121 -5.95 -14.87 5.89
C GLN A 121 -6.33 -16.12 6.69
N ARG A 122 -6.33 -16.04 8.03
CA ARG A 122 -6.79 -17.15 8.90
C ARG A 122 -8.26 -17.52 8.64
N ARG A 123 -9.13 -16.53 8.44
CA ARG A 123 -10.55 -16.76 8.11
C ARG A 123 -10.70 -17.46 6.76
N LYS A 124 -9.96 -17.03 5.73
CA LYS A 124 -9.95 -17.66 4.40
C LYS A 124 -9.45 -19.12 4.45
N GLN A 125 -8.38 -19.41 5.18
CA GLN A 125 -7.86 -20.77 5.35
C GLN A 125 -8.87 -21.71 6.01
N LYS A 126 -9.54 -21.28 7.09
CA LYS A 126 -10.59 -22.07 7.74
C LYS A 126 -11.77 -22.36 6.80
N ARG A 127 -12.20 -21.36 6.02
CA ARG A 127 -13.26 -21.54 5.00
C ARG A 127 -12.86 -22.56 3.93
N SER A 128 -11.63 -22.49 3.43
CA SER A 128 -11.08 -23.46 2.47
C SER A 128 -11.08 -24.89 3.03
N GLN A 129 -10.55 -25.08 4.25
CA GLN A 129 -10.49 -26.40 4.90
C GLN A 129 -11.90 -27.01 5.11
N ASN A 130 -12.88 -26.19 5.52
CA ASN A 130 -14.26 -26.65 5.69
C ASN A 130 -14.92 -27.01 4.36
N SER A 131 -14.63 -26.27 3.29
CA SER A 131 -15.10 -26.59 1.93
C SER A 131 -14.54 -27.93 1.44
N SER A 132 -13.23 -28.15 1.59
CA SER A 132 -12.58 -29.41 1.21
C SER A 132 -13.08 -30.61 2.01
N LYS A 133 -13.29 -30.44 3.33
CA LYS A 133 -13.88 -31.48 4.18
C LYS A 133 -15.30 -31.86 3.73
N ARG A 134 -16.14 -30.88 3.39
CA ARG A 134 -17.50 -31.13 2.87
C ARG A 134 -17.48 -31.88 1.54
N LYS A 135 -16.62 -31.49 0.59
CA LYS A 135 -16.49 -32.17 -0.71
C LYS A 135 -16.05 -33.64 -0.54
N ASN A 136 -15.08 -33.90 0.33
CA ASN A 136 -14.62 -35.28 0.60
C ASN A 136 -15.68 -36.13 1.29
N ALA A 137 -16.46 -35.54 2.21
CA ALA A 137 -17.56 -36.25 2.88
C ALA A 137 -18.71 -36.63 1.93
N ILE A 138 -18.94 -35.85 0.87
CA ILE A 138 -19.93 -36.17 -0.18
C ILE A 138 -19.39 -37.28 -1.09
N ARG A 139 -18.11 -37.17 -1.51
CA ARG A 139 -17.47 -38.14 -2.39
C ARG A 139 -17.37 -39.55 -1.77
N ASN A 140 -17.16 -39.65 -0.46
CA ASN A 140 -17.07 -40.94 0.24
C ASN A 140 -18.43 -41.59 0.54
N LYS A 141 -19.55 -40.97 0.15
CA LYS A 141 -20.91 -41.51 0.29
C LYS A 141 -21.51 -42.01 -1.03
N THR A 142 -20.74 -41.97 -2.11
CA THR A 142 -21.12 -42.46 -3.46
C THR A 142 -20.22 -43.64 -3.80
#